data_AF-A0AB39VD55-F1
#
_entry.id   AF-A0AB39VD55-F1
#
_cell.length_a   1.000
_cell.length_b   1.000
_cell.length_c   1.000
_cell.angle_alpha   90.00
_cell.angle_beta   90.00
_cell.angle_gamma   90.00
#
_symmetry.space_group_name_H-M   'P 1'
#
loop_
_entity.id
_entity.type
_entity.pdbx_description
1 polymer ?
#
loop_
_entity_poly.entity_id
_entity_poly.type
_entity_poly.pdbx_seq_one_letter_code
_entity_poly.pdbx_strand_id
1 'polypeptide(L)' 'MDLKRENLKDFILTLNQKDINELMEKSEKEEDKIFYNKLFNLILETKQDELIKKGVF' A
#
# COMPACT_ATOMS: atom_id res chain seq x y z
N MET A 1 14.12 4.93 -13.56
CA MET A 1 14.27 4.33 -12.22
C MET A 1 14.29 2.83 -12.39
N ASP A 2 15.44 2.20 -12.15
CA ASP A 2 15.54 0.73 -12.11
C ASP A 2 14.96 0.23 -10.78
N LEU A 3 13.66 -0.10 -10.80
CA LEU A 3 13.00 -0.81 -9.71
C LEU A 3 13.48 -2.27 -9.70
N LYS A 4 14.66 -2.52 -9.10
CA LYS A 4 15.07 -3.88 -8.72
C LYS A 4 13.97 -4.48 -7.85
N ARG A 5 13.49 -5.68 -8.17
CA ARG A 5 12.30 -6.33 -7.58
C ARG A 5 12.29 -6.40 -6.04
N GLU A 6 13.45 -6.38 -5.39
CA GLU A 6 13.56 -6.30 -3.93
C GLU A 6 12.98 -5.00 -3.34
N ASN A 7 12.88 -3.92 -4.13
CA ASN A 7 12.41 -2.61 -3.66
C ASN A 7 10.89 -2.40 -3.79
N LEU A 8 10.16 -3.26 -4.52
CA LEU A 8 8.74 -3.00 -4.77
C LEU A 8 7.88 -3.19 -3.52
N LYS A 9 8.13 -4.26 -2.76
CA LYS A 9 7.40 -4.52 -1.50
C LYS A 9 7.64 -3.39 -0.52
N ASP A 10 8.90 -3.02 -0.31
CA ASP A 10 9.28 -1.98 0.64
C ASP A 10 8.68 -0.63 0.22
N PHE A 11 8.76 -0.29 -1.07
CA PHE A 11 8.10 0.88 -1.62
C PHE A 11 6.58 0.87 -1.35
N ILE A 12 5.89 -0.24 -1.62
CA ILE A 12 4.45 -0.37 -1.37
C ILE A 12 4.13 -0.14 0.12
N LEU A 13 4.95 -0.67 1.03
CA LEU A 13 4.76 -0.46 2.48
C LEU A 13 5.00 0.99 2.92
N THR A 14 5.74 1.80 2.16
CA THR A 14 5.88 3.25 2.43
C THR A 14 4.65 4.06 2.04
N LEU A 15 3.78 3.55 1.18
CA LEU A 15 2.58 4.26 0.74
C LEU A 15 1.65 4.54 1.93
N ASN A 16 1.17 5.76 2.00
CA ASN A 16 0.20 6.23 2.98
C ASN A 16 -1.16 6.51 2.33
N GLN A 17 -2.15 6.88 3.13
CA GLN A 17 -3.51 7.13 2.64
C GLN A 17 -3.57 8.24 1.59
N LYS A 18 -2.74 9.29 1.72
CA LYS A 18 -2.69 10.39 0.75
C LYS A 18 -2.17 9.89 -0.59
N ASP A 19 -1.10 9.10 -0.61
CA ASP A 19 -0.54 8.56 -1.86
C ASP A 19 -1.56 7.67 -2.59
N ILE A 20 -2.29 6.85 -1.84
CA ILE A 20 -3.37 6.00 -2.38
C ILE A 20 -4.53 6.84 -2.92
N ASN A 21 -4.95 7.88 -2.20
CA ASN A 21 -5.99 8.78 -2.66
C ASN A 21 -5.59 9.49 -3.95
N GLU A 22 -4.35 9.96 -4.06
CA GLU A 22 -3.84 10.57 -5.30
C GLU A 22 -3.82 9.59 -6.48
N LEU A 23 -3.49 8.31 -6.24
CA LEU A 23 -3.56 7.25 -7.26
C LEU A 23 -5.01 6.99 -7.69
N MET A 24 -5.94 6.96 -6.75
CA MET A 24 -7.37 6.79 -7.03
C MET A 24 -7.96 7.97 -7.80
N GLU A 25 -7.59 9.20 -7.46
CA GLU A 25 -8.04 10.42 -8.15
C GLU A 25 -7.55 10.49 -9.60
N LYS A 26 -6.33 10.01 -9.85
CA LYS A 26 -5.74 9.93 -11.20
C LYS A 26 -6.28 8.75 -12.02
N SER A 27 -7.06 7.87 -11.42
CA SER A 27 -7.58 6.68 -12.06
C SER A 27 -8.96 6.93 -12.67
N GLU A 28 -9.07 6.68 -13.96
CA GLU A 28 -10.33 6.85 -14.69
C GLU A 28 -11.28 5.66 -14.50
N LYS A 29 -10.74 4.45 -14.30
CA LYS A 29 -11.54 3.24 -14.14
C LYS A 29 -11.87 2.97 -12.69
N GLU A 30 -13.11 2.55 -12.46
CA GLU A 30 -13.56 2.14 -11.11
C GLU A 30 -12.80 0.91 -10.60
N GLU A 31 -12.43 -0.01 -11.50
CA GLU A 31 -11.62 -1.20 -11.20
C GLU A 31 -10.26 -0.84 -10.60
N ASP A 32 -9.61 0.20 -11.12
CA ASP A 32 -8.32 0.69 -10.64
C ASP A 32 -8.48 1.29 -9.23
N LYS A 33 -9.57 2.05 -8.99
CA LYS A 33 -9.87 2.59 -7.65
C LYS A 33 -10.11 1.48 -6.62
N ILE A 34 -10.85 0.44 -7.01
CA ILE A 34 -11.06 -0.75 -6.19
C ILE A 34 -9.73 -1.44 -5.90
N PHE A 35 -8.85 -1.55 -6.89
CA PHE A 35 -7.51 -2.11 -6.71
C PHE A 35 -6.69 -1.31 -5.70
N TYR A 36 -6.60 0.02 -5.83
CA TYR A 36 -5.84 0.86 -4.90
C TYR A 36 -6.37 0.82 -3.48
N ASN A 37 -7.70 0.74 -3.30
CA ASN A 37 -8.30 0.58 -1.99
C ASN A 37 -7.94 -0.77 -1.35
N LYS A 38 -8.02 -1.86 -2.11
CA LYS A 38 -7.58 -3.19 -1.65
C LYS A 38 -6.09 -3.23 -1.32
N LEU A 39 -5.26 -2.56 -2.13
CA LEU A 39 -3.83 -2.45 -1.89
C LEU A 39 -3.54 -1.74 -0.56
N PHE A 40 -4.27 -0.67 -0.25
CA PHE A 40 -4.10 0.05 1.00
C PHE A 40 -4.49 -0.80 2.22
N ASN A 41 -5.61 -1.53 2.15
CA ASN A 41 -6.01 -2.45 3.22
C ASN A 41 -4.93 -3.51 3.47
N LEU A 42 -4.36 -4.08 2.42
CA LEU A 42 -3.27 -5.05 2.54
C LEU A 42 -2.02 -4.45 3.21
N ILE A 43 -1.68 -3.19 2.90
CA ILE A 43 -0.57 -2.47 3.55
C ILE A 43 -0.84 -2.32 5.05
N LEU A 44 -2.05 -1.94 5.43
CA LEU A 44 -2.43 -1.76 6.83
C LEU A 44 -2.38 -3.07 7.62
N GLU A 45 -2.98 -4.13 7.06
CA GLU A 45 -2.94 -5.48 7.64
C GLU A 45 -1.50 -5.96 7.85
N THR A 46 -0.64 -5.78 6.84
CA THR A 46 0.78 -6.16 6.94
C THR A 46 1.50 -5.40 8.05
N LYS A 47 1.27 -4.07 8.16
CA LYS A 47 1.87 -3.25 9.22
C LYS A 47 1.37 -3.67 10.61
N GLN A 48 0.09 -3.98 10.73
CA GLN A 48 -0.50 -4.44 11.98
C GLN A 48 0.08 -5.78 12.42
N ASP A 49 0.19 -6.75 11.51
CA ASP A 49 0.81 -8.04 11.78
C ASP A 49 2.27 -7.91 12.24
N GLU A 50 3.02 -6.97 11.65
CA GLU A 50 4.40 -6.69 12.06
C GLU A 50 4.49 -6.09 13.46
N LEU A 51 3.57 -5.19 13.84
CA LEU A 51 3.50 -4.61 15.19
C LEU A 51 3.14 -5.68 16.24
N ILE A 52 2.17 -6.52 15.93
CA ILE A 52 1.77 -7.67 16.76
C ILE A 52 2.96 -8.61 16.99
N LYS A 53 3.70 -8.96 15.94
CA LYS A 53 4.91 -9.79 16.05
C LYS A 53 6.01 -9.16 16.89
N LYS A 54 6.09 -7.82 16.91
CA LYS A 54 7.05 -7.06 17.72
C LYS A 54 6.61 -6.90 19.19
N GLY A 55 5.41 -7.36 19.56
CA GLY A 55 4.87 -7.24 20.91
C GLY A 55 4.47 -5.81 21.29
N VAL A 56 4.28 -4.93 20.29
CA VAL A 56 3.84 -3.55 20.49
C VAL A 56 2.34 -3.52 20.23
N PHE A 57 1.55 -3.54 21.30
CA PHE A 57 0.08 -3.47 21.30
C PHE A 57 -0.39 -2.16 21.92
#